data_AF-A0A0R2H4W7-F1
#
_entry.id   AF-A0A0R2H4W7-F1
#
_cell.length_a   1.000
_cell.length_b   1.000
_cell.length_c   1.000
_cell.angle_alpha   90.00
_cell.angle_beta   90.00
_cell.angle_gamma   90.00
#
_symmetry.space_group_name_H-M   'P 1'
#
loop_
_entity.id
_entity.type
_entity.pdbx_description
1 polymer ?
#
loop_
_entity_poly.entity_id
_entity_poly.type
_entity_poly.pdbx_seq_one_letter_code
_entity_poly.pdbx_strand_id
1 'polypeptide(L)' 'MARDFSNLLEQLRQGSIKELTVEADEFPAFQPIYMKYEQRKRIIGKAQKNGKVVYHFESDENGKS' A
#
# COMPACT_ATOMS: atom_id res chain seq x y z
N MET A 1 10.07 5.67 15.54
CA MET A 1 10.25 6.29 14.20
C MET A 1 9.02 5.93 13.38
N ALA A 2 8.28 6.92 12.89
CA ALA A 2 7.16 6.66 11.99
C ALA A 2 7.72 6.08 10.67
N ARG A 3 7.10 5.03 10.13
CA ARG A 3 7.45 4.49 8.80
C ARG A 3 7.20 5.55 7.72
N ASP A 4 8.09 5.64 6.75
CA ASP A 4 7.93 6.54 5.61
C ASP A 4 7.00 5.91 4.57
N PHE A 5 5.69 6.06 4.76
CA PHE A 5 4.71 5.46 3.87
C PHE A 5 4.75 6.04 2.45
N SER A 6 5.23 7.27 2.28
CA SER A 6 5.40 7.86 0.94
C SER A 6 6.40 7.05 0.12
N ASN A 7 7.58 6.77 0.71
CA ASN A 7 8.59 5.94 0.09
C ASN A 7 8.10 4.49 -0.11
N LEU A 8 7.36 3.92 0.85
CA LEU A 8 6.81 2.57 0.70
C LEU A 8 5.78 2.47 -0.44
N LEU A 9 4.93 3.48 -0.63
CA LEU A 9 3.99 3.54 -1.76
C LEU A 9 4.72 3.66 -3.11
N GLU A 10 5.81 4.42 -3.16
CA GLU A 10 6.68 4.52 -4.32
C GLU A 10 7.35 3.18 -4.63
N GLN A 11 7.90 2.49 -3.62
CA GLN A 11 8.49 1.17 -3.77
C GLN A 11 7.46 0.13 -4.24
N LEU A 12 6.23 0.20 -3.72
CA LEU A 12 5.13 -0.68 -4.13
C LEU A 12 4.76 -0.43 -5.60
N ARG A 13 4.70 0.83 -6.02
CA ARG A 13 4.47 1.23 -7.41
C ARG A 13 5.60 0.79 -8.34
N GLN A 14 6.85 0.95 -7.91
CA GLN A 14 8.03 0.56 -8.68
C GLN A 14 8.21 -0.96 -8.76
N GLY A 15 7.47 -1.73 -7.96
CA GLY A 15 7.63 -3.18 -7.85
C GLY A 15 8.83 -3.59 -6.98
N SER A 16 9.51 -2.63 -6.33
CA SER A 16 10.58 -2.89 -5.36
C SER A 16 10.07 -3.69 -4.16
N ILE A 17 8.81 -3.47 -3.76
CA ILE A 17 8.08 -4.33 -2.84
C ILE A 17 6.80 -4.81 -3.52
N LYS A 18 6.38 -6.04 -3.22
CA LYS A 18 5.15 -6.63 -3.78
C LYS A 18 3.91 -6.28 -2.97
N GLU A 19 4.08 -6.06 -1.67
CA GLU A 19 2.99 -5.90 -0.71
C GLU A 19 3.42 -4.91 0.37
N LEU A 20 2.49 -4.06 0.80
CA LEU A 20 2.66 -3.15 1.93
C LEU A 20 1.62 -3.49 3.00
N THR A 21 2.07 -3.98 4.15
CA THR A 21 1.19 -4.22 5.29
C THR A 21 1.14 -2.96 6.16
N VAL A 22 -0.07 -2.47 6.42
CA VAL A 22 -0.36 -1.35 7.33
C VAL A 22 -1.14 -1.89 8.51
N GLU A 23 -0.61 -1.69 9.71
CA GLU A 23 -1.28 -2.04 10.97
C GLU A 23 -2.28 -0.97 11.41
N ALA A 24 -3.17 -1.33 12.34
CA ALA A 24 -4.18 -0.39 12.82
C ALA A 24 -3.58 0.83 13.52
N ASP A 25 -2.44 0.69 14.21
CA ASP A 25 -1.74 1.82 14.85
C ASP A 25 -1.06 2.75 13.82
N GLU A 26 -0.75 2.23 12.65
CA GLU A 26 -0.10 2.94 11.55
C GLU A 26 -1.09 3.64 10.62
N PHE A 27 -2.35 3.19 10.61
CA PHE A 27 -3.39 3.70 9.73
C PHE A 27 -3.59 5.23 9.81
N PRO A 28 -3.58 5.88 10.99
CA PRO A 28 -3.71 7.34 11.08
C PRO A 28 -2.56 8.09 10.40
N ALA A 29 -1.35 7.51 10.37
CA ALA A 29 -0.20 8.08 9.67
C ALA A 29 -0.24 7.77 8.16
N PHE A 30 -0.72 6.58 7.79
CA PHE A 30 -0.82 6.14 6.40
C PHE A 30 -1.93 6.84 5.62
N GLN A 31 -3.12 7.00 6.20
CA GLN A 31 -4.31 7.55 5.54
C GLN A 31 -4.06 8.89 4.83
N PRO A 32 -3.48 9.94 5.44
CA PRO A 32 -3.27 11.22 4.76
C PRO A 32 -2.29 11.11 3.59
N ILE A 33 -1.30 10.22 3.67
CA ILE A 33 -0.32 9.97 2.61
C ILE A 33 -1.01 9.26 1.44
N TYR A 34 -1.77 8.21 1.75
CA TYR A 34 -2.57 7.46 0.78
C TYR A 34 -3.60 8.34 0.06
N MET A 35 -4.31 9.20 0.78
CA MET A 35 -5.31 10.11 0.18
C MET A 35 -4.68 11.12 -0.78
N LYS A 36 -3.45 11.56 -0.50
CA LYS A 36 -2.68 12.46 -1.38
C LYS A 36 -2.01 11.74 -2.55
N TYR A 37 -1.88 10.42 -2.50
CA TYR A 37 -1.25 9.66 -3.56
C TYR A 37 -2.14 9.63 -4.81
N GLU A 38 -1.64 10.17 -5.92
CA GLU A 38 -2.40 10.29 -7.17
C GLU A 38 -2.80 8.92 -7.74
N GLN A 39 -1.93 7.93 -7.58
CA GLN A 39 -2.10 6.59 -8.14
C GLN A 39 -2.81 5.64 -7.17
N ARG A 40 -3.44 6.17 -6.10
CA ARG A 40 -4.15 5.38 -5.09
C ARG A 40 -5.23 4.46 -5.67
N LYS A 41 -5.81 4.82 -6.83
CA LYS A 41 -6.81 3.97 -7.53
C LYS A 41 -6.25 2.60 -7.94
N ARG A 42 -4.93 2.50 -8.14
CA ARG A 42 -4.24 1.25 -8.47
C ARG A 42 -3.72 0.52 -7.23
N ILE A 43 -3.88 1.09 -6.04
CA ILE A 43 -3.45 0.42 -4.82
C ILE A 43 -4.66 -0.28 -4.21
N ILE A 44 -4.63 -1.60 -4.24
CA ILE A 44 -5.72 -2.44 -3.75
C ILE A 44 -5.38 -2.92 -2.34
N GLY A 45 -6.16 -2.45 -1.37
CA GLY A 45 -6.06 -2.88 0.03
C GLY A 45 -6.95 -4.09 0.32
N LYS A 46 -6.37 -5.15 0.87
CA LYS A 46 -7.08 -6.34 1.36
C LYS A 46 -6.97 -6.39 2.89
N ALA A 47 -8.11 -6.29 3.55
CA ALA A 47 -8.19 -6.42 5.00
C ALA A 47 -7.94 -7.88 5.43
N GLN A 48 -7.07 -8.07 6.42
CA GLN A 48 -6.74 -9.37 7.01
C GLN A 48 -7.47 -9.56 8.34
N LYS A 49 -7.68 -10.82 8.72
CA LYS A 49 -8.38 -11.19 9.97
C LYS A 49 -7.73 -10.65 11.25
N ASN A 50 -6.46 -10.25 11.19
CA ASN A 50 -5.69 -9.74 12.34
C ASN A 50 -5.72 -8.21 12.48
N GLY A 51 -6.69 -7.52 11.86
CA GLY A 51 -6.80 -6.06 11.92
C GLY A 51 -5.73 -5.30 11.13
N LYS A 52 -5.02 -5.99 10.23
CA LYS A 52 -4.02 -5.41 9.32
C LYS A 52 -4.59 -5.28 7.92
N VAL A 53 -4.11 -4.32 7.13
CA VAL A 53 -4.48 -4.17 5.72
C VAL A 53 -3.24 -4.38 4.87
N VAL A 54 -3.33 -5.28 3.89
CA VAL A 54 -2.26 -5.55 2.93
C VAL A 54 -2.59 -4.85 1.62
N TYR A 55 -1.76 -3.90 1.22
CA TYR A 55 -1.89 -3.14 0.00
C TYR A 55 -0.99 -3.72 -1.09
N HIS A 56 -1.53 -3.81 -2.30
CA HIS A 56 -0.82 -4.23 -3.51
C HIS A 56 -1.00 -3.18 -4.59
N PHE A 57 0.02 -2.97 -5.41
CA PHE A 57 -0.13 -2.14 -6.60
C PHE A 57 -0.57 -3.03 -7.78
N GLU A 58 -1.72 -2.70 -8.35
CA GLU A 58 -2.26 -3.30 -9.56
C GLU A 58 -1.54 -2.67 -10.76
N SER A 59 -0.39 -3.25 -11.08
CA SER A 59 0.20 -3.14 -12.42
C SER A 59 -0.56 -4.08 -13.34
N ASP A 60 -0.74 -3.69 -14.61
CA ASP A 60 -1.31 -4.52 -15.70
C ASP A 60 -0.58 -5.87 -15.91
N GLU A 61 0.47 -6.15 -15.13
CA GLU A 61 1.29 -7.37 -15.16
C GLU A 61 0.63 -8.59 -14.51
N ASN A 62 -0.51 -8.46 -13.80
CA ASN A 62 -1.21 -9.63 -13.25
C ASN A 62 -2.31 -10.18 -14.19
N GLY A 63 -2.03 -10.12 -15.50
CA GLY A 63 -2.91 -10.61 -16.55
C GLY A 63 -2.54 -11.97 -17.15
N LYS A 64 -1.33 -12.53 -16.97
CA LYS A 64 -0.94 -13.81 -17.60
C LYS A 64 0.17 -14.57 -16.85
N SER A 65 -0.17 -15.73 -16.29
CA SER A 65 0.62 -16.96 -16.39
C SER A 65 -0.34 -18.13 -16.54
#